data_AF-A0A7Z9PYQ5-F1
#
_entry.id   AF-A0A7Z9PYQ5-F1
#
_cell.length_a   1.000
_cell.length_b   1.000
_cell.length_c   1.000
_cell.angle_alpha   90.00
_cell.angle_beta   90.00
_cell.angle_gamma   90.00
#
_symmetry.space_group_name_H-M   'P 1'
#
loop_
_entity.id
_entity.type
_entity.pdbx_description
1 polymer ?
#
loop_
_entity_poly.entity_id
_entity_poly.type
_entity_poly.pdbx_seq_one_letter_code
_entity_poly.pdbx_strand_id
1 'polypeptide(L)'
;MFVEFNSTSQMSKKRHEKGPPAPLCVDLYSVPSALAPEEAKVYHKSMALPRYIPHYKVEDYRTWEGDWELWSGVAISMSPSAKRRHQAVCGELHYRIKKALEASGCQNCAVYYELDWIVSEDTVLRPDLLLVCGESTGDFIQETPSLVVEVLSDSTRHRDLVYKKEMYEQLGVLFYLIVDPDDGQW
;
A
#
# COMPACT_ATOMS: atom_id res chain seq x y z
N MET A 1 13.80 16.09 2.14
CA MET A 1 14.60 15.27 1.21
C MET A 1 13.88 15.18 -0.13
N PHE A 2 14.52 15.55 -1.22
CA PHE A 2 13.99 15.37 -2.58
C PHE A 2 14.70 14.17 -3.23
N VAL A 3 13.92 13.22 -3.76
CA VAL A 3 14.42 12.04 -4.46
C VAL A 3 13.88 12.07 -5.89
N GLU A 4 14.79 12.02 -6.86
CA GLU A 4 14.47 11.80 -8.26
C GLU A 4 14.67 10.31 -8.57
N PHE A 5 13.63 9.65 -9.07
CA PHE A 5 13.70 8.24 -9.44
C PHE A 5 14.10 8.12 -10.91
N ASN A 6 15.19 7.42 -11.19
CA ASN A 6 15.61 7.13 -12.56
C ASN A 6 14.84 5.91 -13.07
N SER A 7 14.09 6.05 -14.17
CA SER A 7 13.30 4.95 -14.74
C SER A 7 14.19 3.91 -15.42
N THR A 8 14.65 2.90 -14.68
CA THR A 8 15.20 1.68 -15.29
C THR A 8 15.10 0.47 -14.36
N SER A 9 14.00 -0.28 -14.44
CA SER A 9 14.03 -1.76 -14.47
C SER A 9 12.64 -2.38 -14.62
N GLN A 10 12.51 -3.24 -15.63
CA GLN A 10 11.32 -4.04 -15.93
C GLN A 10 11.26 -5.32 -15.08
N MET A 11 10.03 -5.68 -14.67
CA MET A 11 9.68 -6.91 -13.95
C MET A 11 9.93 -8.18 -14.78
N SER A 12 10.29 -9.29 -14.11
CA SER A 12 10.27 -10.64 -14.68
C SER A 12 9.24 -11.53 -13.96
N LYS A 13 8.18 -11.93 -14.67
CA LYS A 13 7.18 -12.92 -14.26
C LYS A 13 7.68 -14.35 -14.53
N LYS A 14 7.49 -15.29 -13.60
CA LYS A 14 7.53 -16.74 -13.88
C LYS A 14 6.28 -17.48 -13.38
N ARG A 15 5.89 -18.47 -14.18
CA ARG A 15 4.59 -19.15 -14.26
C ARG A 15 4.46 -20.31 -13.28
N HIS A 16 3.20 -20.65 -12.99
CA HIS A 16 2.72 -21.89 -12.40
C HIS A 16 3.14 -23.15 -13.16
N GLU A 17 3.38 -24.23 -12.42
CA GLU A 17 3.30 -25.62 -12.91
C GLU A 17 2.43 -26.47 -11.98
N LYS A 18 1.65 -27.35 -12.62
CA LYS A 18 0.58 -28.20 -12.09
C LYS A 18 1.15 -29.52 -11.54
N GLY A 19 0.55 -30.04 -10.47
CA GLY A 19 0.87 -31.36 -9.91
C GLY A 19 0.26 -32.55 -10.70
N PRO A 20 0.68 -33.80 -10.41
CA PRO A 20 -0.03 -35.00 -10.81
C PRO A 20 -0.49 -35.86 -9.59
N PRO A 21 -1.30 -36.92 -9.81
CA PRO A 21 -2.41 -37.30 -8.94
C PRO A 21 -2.13 -38.44 -7.95
N ALA A 22 -3.07 -38.63 -7.03
CA ALA A 22 -3.15 -39.72 -6.06
C ALA A 22 -3.47 -41.09 -6.71
N PRO A 23 -3.14 -42.21 -6.02
CA PRO A 23 -3.85 -43.45 -6.18
C PRO A 23 -4.68 -43.83 -4.93
N LEU A 24 -5.85 -44.42 -5.22
CA LEU A 24 -6.77 -45.13 -4.35
C LEU A 24 -6.32 -46.58 -4.11
N CYS A 25 -6.66 -47.14 -2.93
CA CYS A 25 -7.34 -48.45 -2.69
C CYS A 25 -7.02 -48.98 -1.27
N VAL A 26 -8.01 -49.01 -0.36
CA VAL A 26 -8.95 -50.09 0.06
C VAL A 26 -8.38 -51.14 1.02
N ASP A 27 -9.08 -51.26 2.16
CA ASP A 27 -9.54 -52.49 2.87
C ASP A 27 -9.52 -52.25 4.39
N LEU A 28 -10.68 -51.93 5.00
CA LEU A 28 -11.67 -52.88 5.54
C LEU A 28 -11.10 -53.80 6.62
N TYR A 29 -11.02 -53.33 7.88
CA TYR A 29 -11.22 -54.20 9.04
C TYR A 29 -11.96 -53.49 10.17
N SER A 30 -13.00 -54.18 10.61
CA SER A 30 -14.03 -53.92 11.62
C SER A 30 -13.54 -53.34 12.95
N VAL A 31 -14.35 -52.46 13.54
CA VAL A 31 -14.16 -51.87 14.88
C VAL A 31 -14.84 -52.75 15.94
N PRO A 32 -14.14 -53.22 16.99
CA PRO A 32 -14.78 -53.59 18.24
C PRO A 32 -14.77 -52.42 19.23
N SER A 33 -15.97 -52.15 19.73
CA SER A 33 -16.31 -51.34 20.89
C SER A 33 -15.37 -51.53 22.09
N ALA A 34 -14.73 -50.45 22.55
CA ALA A 34 -14.61 -50.12 23.98
C ALA A 34 -13.92 -48.75 24.16
N LEU A 35 -14.66 -47.82 24.78
CA LEU A 35 -14.14 -46.57 25.35
C LEU A 35 -13.26 -46.88 26.57
N ALA A 36 -12.00 -46.44 26.53
CA ALA A 36 -11.15 -46.17 27.70
C ALA A 36 -10.05 -45.16 27.30
N PRO A 37 -9.56 -44.34 28.23
CA PRO A 37 -9.29 -42.91 28.01
C PRO A 37 -8.04 -42.70 27.15
N GLU A 38 -8.13 -41.98 26.04
CA GLU A 38 -6.93 -41.58 25.30
C GLU A 38 -6.21 -40.52 26.13
N GLU A 39 -5.01 -40.88 26.55
CA GLU A 39 -4.00 -40.01 27.14
C GLU A 39 -3.95 -38.68 26.38
N ALA A 40 -4.13 -37.56 27.10
CA ALA A 40 -3.89 -36.25 26.54
C ALA A 40 -2.44 -36.16 26.07
N LYS A 41 -2.20 -36.36 24.77
CA LYS A 41 -0.90 -36.17 24.15
C LYS A 41 -0.55 -34.69 24.28
N VAL A 42 0.36 -34.37 25.18
CA VAL A 42 0.96 -33.04 25.26
C VAL A 42 1.83 -32.87 24.01
N TYR A 43 1.26 -32.23 22.99
CA TYR A 43 1.97 -31.90 21.76
C TYR A 43 3.01 -30.80 22.03
N HIS A 44 4.24 -31.19 22.32
CA HIS A 44 5.41 -30.29 22.19
C HIS A 44 5.80 -30.16 20.72
N LYS A 45 4.92 -29.56 19.92
CA LYS A 45 5.29 -29.18 18.55
C LYS A 45 5.68 -27.70 18.58
N SER A 46 6.98 -27.46 18.64
CA SER A 46 7.56 -26.20 18.17
C SER A 46 7.23 -26.08 16.67
N MET A 47 6.06 -25.54 16.37
CA MET A 47 5.63 -25.14 15.04
C MET A 47 4.89 -23.83 15.20
N ALA A 48 5.51 -22.76 14.72
CA ALA A 48 4.78 -21.52 14.49
C ALA A 48 3.59 -21.86 13.57
N LEU A 49 2.37 -21.60 14.05
CA LEU A 49 1.17 -21.74 13.23
C LEU A 49 1.34 -20.88 11.97
N PRO A 50 0.93 -21.37 10.79
CA PRO A 50 0.96 -20.54 9.59
C PRO A 50 0.14 -19.27 9.84
N ARG A 51 0.79 -18.12 9.67
CA ARG A 51 0.14 -16.82 9.84
C ARG A 51 -0.86 -16.63 8.69
N TYR A 52 -2.14 -16.69 8.99
CA TYR A 52 -3.18 -16.32 8.04
C TYR A 52 -3.19 -14.79 7.89
N ILE A 53 -2.81 -14.31 6.71
CA ILE A 53 -2.89 -12.89 6.34
C ILE A 53 -3.97 -12.81 5.27
N PRO A 54 -5.12 -12.17 5.57
CA PRO A 54 -6.17 -11.95 4.57
C PRO A 54 -5.61 -11.18 3.36
N HIS A 55 -6.18 -11.43 2.18
CA HIS A 55 -5.86 -10.72 0.94
C HIS A 55 -7.12 -10.05 0.42
N TYR A 56 -7.17 -8.72 0.53
CA TYR A 56 -8.30 -7.89 0.14
C TYR A 56 -8.15 -7.36 -1.28
N LYS A 57 -9.26 -6.94 -1.87
CA LYS A 57 -9.29 -6.21 -3.14
C LYS A 57 -9.87 -4.81 -2.96
N VAL A 58 -9.78 -3.98 -4.01
CA VAL A 58 -10.39 -2.66 -4.09
C VAL A 58 -11.90 -2.73 -3.82
N GLU A 59 -12.58 -3.82 -4.22
CA GLU A 59 -13.99 -4.01 -3.91
C GLU A 59 -14.25 -4.10 -2.39
N ASP A 60 -13.37 -4.78 -1.64
CA ASP A 60 -13.46 -4.85 -0.18
C ASP A 60 -13.13 -3.48 0.43
N TYR A 61 -12.04 -2.86 -0.02
CA TYR A 61 -11.55 -1.56 0.44
C TYR A 61 -12.65 -0.48 0.37
N ARG A 62 -13.44 -0.44 -0.71
CA ARG A 62 -14.56 0.51 -0.88
C ARG A 62 -15.67 0.39 0.15
N THR A 63 -15.70 -0.70 0.92
CA THR A 63 -16.69 -0.92 1.98
C THR A 63 -16.17 -0.58 3.38
N TRP A 64 -14.89 -0.23 3.51
CA TRP A 64 -14.27 0.03 4.81
C TRP A 64 -14.66 1.39 5.37
N GLU A 65 -14.80 1.45 6.69
CA GLU A 65 -14.98 2.69 7.43
C GLU A 65 -13.63 3.20 7.96
N GLY A 66 -13.42 4.51 7.92
CA GLY A 66 -12.19 5.16 8.38
C GLY A 66 -11.12 5.29 7.29
N ASP A 67 -9.92 5.70 7.68
CA ASP A 67 -8.82 6.00 6.77
C ASP A 67 -7.86 4.82 6.64
N TRP A 68 -7.80 4.28 5.42
CA TRP A 68 -7.01 3.10 5.08
C TRP A 68 -6.23 3.31 3.79
N GLU A 69 -5.13 2.59 3.68
CA GLU A 69 -4.49 2.23 2.42
C GLU A 69 -4.58 0.72 2.23
N LEU A 70 -4.45 0.26 0.99
CA LEU A 70 -4.40 -1.15 0.63
C LEU A 70 -3.08 -1.45 -0.08
N TRP A 71 -2.22 -2.27 0.51
CA TRP A 71 -0.89 -2.55 -0.04
C TRP A 71 -0.80 -4.04 -0.43
N SER A 72 -0.92 -4.35 -1.72
CA SER A 72 -0.86 -5.73 -2.25
C SER A 72 -1.74 -6.71 -1.47
N GLY A 73 -3.00 -6.32 -1.28
CA GLY A 73 -4.01 -7.10 -0.56
C GLY A 73 -3.99 -6.94 0.97
N VAL A 74 -3.06 -6.17 1.54
CA VAL A 74 -2.96 -5.96 2.99
C VAL A 74 -3.59 -4.63 3.39
N ALA A 75 -4.52 -4.65 4.35
CA ALA A 75 -5.12 -3.45 4.92
C ALA A 75 -4.13 -2.71 5.82
N ILE A 76 -3.86 -1.44 5.51
CA ILE A 76 -2.93 -0.59 6.26
C ILE A 76 -3.70 0.59 6.83
N SER A 77 -3.82 0.66 8.16
CA SER A 77 -4.48 1.79 8.80
C SER A 77 -3.65 3.05 8.64
N MET A 78 -4.28 4.14 8.21
CA MET A 78 -3.66 5.45 8.26
C MET A 78 -3.62 5.96 9.72
N SER A 79 -2.79 6.97 9.96
CA SER A 79 -2.77 7.60 11.27
C SER A 79 -4.08 8.36 11.49
N PRO A 80 -4.57 8.48 12.74
CA PRO A 80 -5.63 9.42 13.06
C PRO A 80 -5.26 10.85 12.64
N SER A 81 -6.27 11.72 12.56
CA SER A 81 -6.17 13.11 12.10
C SER A 81 -4.80 13.77 12.30
N ALA A 82 -4.23 14.26 11.19
CA ALA A 82 -2.91 14.86 11.17
C ALA A 82 -2.77 16.05 12.13
N LYS A 83 -1.56 16.23 12.68
CA LYS A 83 -1.24 17.37 13.54
C LYS A 83 -1.33 18.68 12.74
N ARG A 84 -1.70 19.78 13.41
CA ARG A 84 -1.82 21.12 12.78
C ARG A 84 -0.61 21.54 11.91
N ARG A 85 0.62 21.21 12.31
CA ARG A 85 1.83 21.52 11.55
C ARG A 85 1.91 20.76 10.23
N HIS A 86 1.59 19.46 10.25
CA HIS A 86 1.55 18.62 9.05
C HIS A 86 0.58 19.21 8.03
N GLN A 87 -0.65 19.51 8.45
CA GLN A 87 -1.67 20.11 7.59
C GLN A 87 -1.28 21.50 7.07
N ALA A 88 -0.61 22.33 7.88
CA ALA A 88 -0.11 23.63 7.43
C ALA A 88 0.96 23.50 6.34
N VAL A 89 1.87 22.51 6.47
CA VAL A 89 2.91 22.23 5.46
C VAL A 89 2.29 21.67 4.19
N CYS A 90 1.36 20.72 4.26
CA CYS A 90 0.61 20.24 3.10
C CYS A 90 -0.11 21.39 2.39
N GLY A 91 -0.76 22.25 3.18
CA GLY A 91 -1.37 23.53 2.78
C GLY A 91 -0.50 24.38 1.86
N GLU A 92 0.67 24.73 2.38
CA GLU A 92 1.62 25.61 1.70
C GLU A 92 2.24 24.93 0.46
N LEU A 93 2.58 23.65 0.55
CA LEU A 93 3.17 22.90 -0.56
C LEU A 93 2.19 22.80 -1.74
N HIS A 94 0.94 22.45 -1.47
CA HIS A 94 -0.10 22.42 -2.50
C HIS A 94 -0.26 23.79 -3.18
N TYR A 95 -0.35 24.86 -2.39
CA TYR A 95 -0.47 26.22 -2.93
C TYR A 95 0.71 26.57 -3.83
N ARG A 96 1.95 26.29 -3.39
CA ARG A 96 3.16 26.56 -4.17
C ARG A 96 3.23 25.74 -5.45
N ILE A 97 2.92 24.45 -5.39
CA ILE A 97 2.88 23.56 -6.56
C ILE A 97 1.84 24.08 -7.55
N LYS A 98 0.62 24.34 -7.09
CA LYS A 98 -0.45 24.87 -7.93
C LYS A 98 -0.05 26.18 -8.61
N LYS A 99 0.52 27.12 -7.87
CA LYS A 99 1.00 28.40 -8.42
C LYS A 99 2.11 28.21 -9.45
N ALA A 100 3.00 27.24 -9.24
CA ALA A 100 4.06 26.93 -10.20
C ALA A 100 3.49 26.37 -11.52
N LEU A 101 2.47 25.50 -11.47
CA LEU A 101 1.77 25.00 -12.66
C LEU A 101 1.07 26.13 -13.43
N GLU A 102 0.38 27.03 -12.71
CA GLU A 102 -0.27 28.20 -13.30
C GLU A 102 0.76 29.10 -14.00
N ALA A 103 1.89 29.38 -13.33
CA ALA A 103 2.96 30.21 -13.88
C ALA A 103 3.67 29.58 -15.08
N SER A 104 3.76 28.24 -15.15
CA SER A 104 4.34 27.54 -16.31
C SER A 104 3.36 27.40 -17.48
N GLY A 105 2.09 27.77 -17.31
CA GLY A 105 1.03 27.55 -18.30
C GLY A 105 0.67 26.07 -18.48
N CYS A 106 0.99 25.21 -17.51
CA CYS A 106 0.68 23.79 -17.60
C CYS A 106 -0.79 23.56 -17.26
N GLN A 107 -1.61 23.27 -18.27
CA GLN A 107 -3.05 23.08 -18.12
C GLN A 107 -3.48 21.62 -17.93
N ASN A 108 -2.59 20.65 -18.19
CA ASN A 108 -2.93 19.23 -18.08
C ASN A 108 -2.58 18.62 -16.72
N CYS A 109 -1.88 19.35 -15.85
CA CYS A 109 -1.49 18.84 -14.54
C CYS A 109 -2.30 19.48 -13.41
N ALA A 110 -2.58 18.68 -12.38
CA ALA A 110 -3.25 19.12 -11.17
C ALA A 110 -2.57 18.51 -9.94
N VAL A 111 -2.68 19.21 -8.80
CA VAL A 111 -2.21 18.74 -7.50
C VAL A 111 -3.39 18.48 -6.57
N TYR A 112 -3.40 17.32 -5.92
CA TYR A 112 -4.48 16.82 -5.05
C TYR A 112 -3.98 16.54 -3.63
N TYR A 113 -4.90 16.56 -2.67
CA TYR A 113 -4.67 16.19 -1.26
C TYR A 113 -5.28 14.83 -0.95
N GLU A 114 -4.52 13.95 -0.29
CA GLU A 114 -5.00 12.71 0.34
C GLU A 114 -6.05 11.93 -0.48
N LEU A 115 -5.88 11.91 -1.81
CA LEU A 115 -6.82 11.32 -2.76
C LEU A 115 -6.39 9.89 -3.08
N ASP A 116 -7.38 9.00 -3.26
CA ASP A 116 -7.12 7.61 -3.58
C ASP A 116 -6.44 7.48 -4.94
N TRP A 117 -5.26 6.87 -4.94
CA TRP A 117 -4.58 6.40 -6.13
C TRP A 117 -4.72 4.88 -6.24
N ILE A 118 -5.58 4.45 -7.16
CA ILE A 118 -5.86 3.03 -7.42
C ILE A 118 -4.83 2.50 -8.41
N VAL A 119 -3.85 1.78 -7.87
CA VAL A 119 -2.71 1.25 -8.62
C VAL A 119 -3.07 -0.07 -9.32
N SER A 120 -3.80 -0.95 -8.63
CA SER A 120 -4.22 -2.27 -9.10
C SER A 120 -5.49 -2.72 -8.37
N GLU A 121 -6.02 -3.91 -8.70
CA GLU A 121 -7.18 -4.51 -8.01
C GLU A 121 -6.96 -4.75 -6.51
N ASP A 122 -5.72 -4.69 -6.02
CA ASP A 122 -5.34 -5.00 -4.65
C ASP A 122 -4.36 -3.98 -4.07
N THR A 123 -4.22 -2.81 -4.70
CA THR A 123 -3.33 -1.75 -4.20
C THR A 123 -3.97 -0.38 -4.39
N VAL A 124 -4.17 0.33 -3.27
CA VAL A 124 -4.64 1.72 -3.18
C VAL A 124 -3.71 2.47 -2.25
N LEU A 125 -3.11 3.55 -2.74
CA LEU A 125 -2.22 4.42 -1.98
C LEU A 125 -2.90 5.78 -1.78
N ARG A 126 -2.65 6.41 -0.63
CA ARG A 126 -3.18 7.74 -0.28
C ARG A 126 -2.05 8.63 0.24
N PRO A 127 -1.22 9.20 -0.65
CA PRO A 127 -0.16 10.12 -0.23
C PRO A 127 -0.71 11.47 0.21
N ASP A 128 0.08 12.22 0.99
CA ASP A 128 -0.33 13.55 1.45
C ASP A 128 -0.63 14.51 0.28
N LEU A 129 0.25 14.54 -0.74
CA LEU A 129 -0.01 15.24 -2.00
C LEU A 129 0.40 14.41 -3.23
N LEU A 130 -0.37 14.59 -4.30
CA LEU A 130 -0.17 13.96 -5.60
C LEU A 130 -0.18 15.04 -6.68
N LEU A 131 0.85 15.10 -7.54
CA LEU A 131 0.81 15.85 -8.80
C LEU A 131 0.60 14.87 -9.95
N VAL A 132 -0.51 14.99 -10.64
CA VAL A 132 -0.88 14.13 -11.77
C VAL A 132 -1.00 14.98 -13.02
N CYS A 133 -0.51 14.46 -14.15
CA CYS A 133 -0.56 15.11 -15.45
C CYS A 133 -1.32 14.22 -16.44
N GLY A 134 -2.32 14.76 -17.12
CA GLY A 134 -3.21 14.03 -18.02
C GLY A 134 -4.69 14.27 -17.72
N GLU A 135 -5.55 13.55 -18.43
CA GLU A 135 -7.00 13.63 -18.23
C GLU A 135 -7.43 12.65 -17.12
N SER A 136 -7.37 13.08 -15.87
CA SER A 136 -8.04 12.35 -14.77
C SER A 136 -9.53 12.67 -14.81
N THR A 137 -10.35 11.70 -15.22
CA THR A 137 -11.80 11.90 -15.41
C THR A 137 -12.65 11.33 -14.26
N GLY A 138 -12.05 10.72 -13.25
CA GLY A 138 -12.73 10.07 -12.12
C GLY A 138 -12.54 10.77 -10.78
N ASP A 139 -13.26 10.27 -9.76
CA ASP A 139 -13.14 10.73 -8.36
C ASP A 139 -11.84 10.23 -7.69
N PHE A 140 -11.12 9.31 -8.33
CA PHE A 140 -9.86 8.73 -7.87
C PHE A 140 -8.82 8.77 -8.99
N ILE A 141 -7.54 8.75 -8.60
CA ILE A 141 -6.40 8.75 -9.51
C ILE A 141 -6.15 7.34 -10.00
N GLN A 142 -5.94 7.17 -11.31
CA GLN A 142 -5.51 5.90 -11.92
C GLN A 142 -4.16 6.04 -12.63
N GLU A 143 -3.82 7.25 -13.04
CA GLU A 143 -2.54 7.59 -13.65
C GLU A 143 -1.43 7.59 -12.61
N THR A 144 -0.23 7.17 -13.00
CA THR A 144 0.96 7.31 -12.14
C THR A 144 1.25 8.80 -11.90
N PRO A 145 1.30 9.27 -10.64
CA PRO A 145 1.65 10.65 -10.32
C PRO A 145 3.09 10.96 -10.75
N SER A 146 3.29 12.16 -11.32
CA SER A 146 4.62 12.67 -11.64
C SER A 146 5.40 13.02 -10.36
N LEU A 147 4.71 13.57 -9.36
CA LEU A 147 5.28 13.87 -8.05
C LEU A 147 4.37 13.32 -6.95
N VAL A 148 4.97 12.63 -5.99
CA VAL A 148 4.35 12.29 -4.71
C VAL A 148 5.06 13.04 -3.60
N VAL A 149 4.30 13.61 -2.67
CA VAL A 149 4.83 14.26 -1.47
C VAL A 149 4.32 13.54 -0.23
N GLU A 150 5.23 13.27 0.71
CA GLU A 150 4.90 12.81 2.06
C GLU A 150 5.50 13.77 3.09
N VAL A 151 4.65 14.27 3.98
CA VAL A 151 5.04 15.10 5.11
C VAL A 151 5.13 14.20 6.34
N LEU A 152 6.35 14.05 6.85
CA LEU A 152 6.63 13.10 7.92
C LEU A 152 5.87 13.45 9.20
N SER A 153 5.37 12.41 9.84
CA SER A 153 4.84 12.45 11.19
C SER A 153 5.45 11.31 12.01
N ASP A 154 5.44 11.41 13.34
CA ASP A 154 5.98 10.33 14.19
C ASP A 154 5.37 8.95 13.90
N SER A 155 4.09 8.91 13.52
CA SER A 155 3.34 7.67 13.31
C SER A 155 3.53 7.05 11.92
N THR A 156 3.86 7.85 10.89
CA THR A 156 4.04 7.37 9.51
C THR A 156 5.49 7.37 9.06
N ARG A 157 6.40 8.06 9.77
CA ARG A 157 7.80 8.30 9.35
C ARG A 157 8.50 7.08 8.77
N HIS A 158 8.44 5.93 9.46
CA HIS A 158 9.12 4.73 8.99
C HIS A 158 8.52 4.19 7.69
N ARG A 159 7.19 4.26 7.55
CA ARG A 159 6.49 3.83 6.34
C ARG A 159 6.85 4.71 5.14
N ASP A 160 6.87 6.02 5.35
CA ASP A 160 7.14 6.98 4.28
C ASP A 160 8.61 6.89 3.82
N LEU A 161 9.55 6.86 4.77
CA LEU A 161 10.98 6.82 4.47
C LEU A 161 11.46 5.51 3.82
N VAL A 162 10.78 4.40 4.07
CA VAL A 162 11.25 3.06 3.68
C VAL A 162 10.29 2.41 2.68
N TYR A 163 9.10 2.02 3.12
CA TYR A 163 8.20 1.19 2.32
C TYR A 163 7.58 1.96 1.16
N LYS A 164 7.03 3.16 1.41
CA LYS A 164 6.38 3.96 0.36
C LYS A 164 7.38 4.45 -0.67
N LYS A 165 8.60 4.83 -0.25
CA LYS A 165 9.69 5.16 -1.15
C LYS A 165 9.93 4.04 -2.18
N GLU A 166 10.11 2.80 -1.73
CA GLU A 166 10.35 1.65 -2.61
C GLU A 166 9.15 1.39 -3.54
N MET A 167 7.92 1.47 -3.01
CA MET A 167 6.71 1.29 -3.82
C MET A 167 6.59 2.37 -4.90
N TYR A 168 6.78 3.65 -4.57
CA TYR A 168 6.68 4.74 -5.55
C TYR A 168 7.73 4.61 -6.66
N GLU A 169 8.94 4.19 -6.32
CA GLU A 169 9.99 3.90 -7.31
C GLU A 169 9.55 2.79 -8.28
N GLN A 170 9.03 1.67 -7.74
CA GLN A 170 8.56 0.54 -8.55
C GLN A 170 7.33 0.88 -9.41
N LEU A 171 6.49 1.80 -8.95
CA LEU A 171 5.30 2.27 -9.66
C LEU A 171 5.61 3.35 -10.71
N GLY A 172 6.86 3.80 -10.80
CA GLY A 172 7.32 4.74 -11.81
C GLY A 172 6.96 6.19 -11.52
N VAL A 173 6.74 6.55 -10.25
CA VAL A 173 6.67 7.96 -9.83
C VAL A 173 8.01 8.61 -10.20
N LEU A 174 8.00 9.82 -10.78
CA LEU A 174 9.23 10.47 -11.23
C LEU A 174 9.95 11.17 -10.07
N PHE A 175 9.19 11.85 -9.22
CA PHE A 175 9.71 12.63 -8.11
C PHE A 175 9.04 12.24 -6.81
N TYR A 176 9.85 12.04 -5.77
CA TYR A 176 9.37 11.77 -4.42
C TYR A 176 9.96 12.78 -3.44
N LEU A 177 9.09 13.64 -2.91
CA LEU A 177 9.47 14.67 -1.96
C LEU A 177 9.04 14.25 -0.55
N ILE A 178 10.00 14.17 0.35
CA ILE A 178 9.77 13.92 1.77
C ILE A 178 10.04 15.21 2.52
N VAL A 179 9.08 15.68 3.31
CA VAL A 179 9.23 16.91 4.10
C VAL A 179 9.13 16.57 5.58
N ASP A 180 10.12 17.01 6.37
CA ASP A 180 10.14 16.78 7.81
C ASP A 180 9.78 18.09 8.53
N PRO A 181 8.54 18.26 9.04
CA PRO A 181 8.11 19.53 9.63
C PRO A 181 8.87 19.89 10.92
N ASP A 182 9.57 18.94 11.54
CA ASP A 182 10.30 19.12 12.79
C ASP A 182 11.81 19.32 12.59
N ASP A 183 12.32 19.26 11.34
CA ASP A 183 13.74 19.50 11.04
C ASP A 183 14.16 20.98 11.05
N GLY A 184 13.19 21.89 11.20
CA GLY A 184 13.40 23.33 11.30
C GLY A 184 13.83 24.03 10.00
N GLN A 185 13.75 23.35 8.85
CA GLN A 185 14.15 23.87 7.54
C GLN A 185 12.96 23.85 6.56
N TRP A 186 11.97 24.72 6.78
CA TRP A 186 10.83 24.90 5.86
C TRP A 186 10.40 26.35 5.72
#